data_AF-A0A7C4XKB2-F1
#
_entry.id   AF-A0A7C4XKB2-F1
#
_cell.length_a   1.000
_cell.length_b   1.000
_cell.length_c   1.000
_cell.angle_alpha   90.00
_cell.angle_beta   90.00
_cell.angle_gamma   90.00
#
_symmetry.space_group_name_H-M   'P 1'
#
loop_
_entity.id
_entity.type
_entity.pdbx_description
1 polymer ?
#
loop_
_entity_poly.entity_id
_entity_poly.type
_entity_poly.pdbx_seq_one_letter_code
_entity_poly.pdbx_strand_id
1 'polypeptide(L)'
;MELIIFSAPFGIEPSQYQSLAIIPNYLLVLGGILLWLAFIFLGIIARRYEIVLGEKTNWQFMIIAPTGILFFAIIQLIFCGIGGKMMLPKGGINYLAYGLFFLSGILSLIANLRFYGVTRGK
;
A
#
# COMPACT_ATOMS: atom_id res chain seq x y z
N MET A 1 -22.30 -18.44 15.42
CA MET A 1 -21.23 -17.71 14.70
C MET A 1 -20.03 -18.66 14.70
N GLU A 2 -20.01 -19.57 13.73
CA GLU A 2 -18.95 -20.56 13.61
C GLU A 2 -17.69 -19.84 13.17
N LEU A 3 -16.74 -19.72 14.11
CA LEU A 3 -15.37 -19.34 13.79
C LEU A 3 -14.86 -20.31 12.74
N ILE A 4 -14.46 -19.76 11.60
CA ILE A 4 -13.69 -20.46 10.57
C ILE A 4 -12.44 -20.99 11.26
N ILE A 5 -12.49 -22.22 11.77
CA ILE A 5 -11.32 -22.95 12.26
C ILE A 5 -10.59 -23.39 10.99
N PHE A 6 -9.83 -22.45 10.43
CA PHE A 6 -8.75 -22.77 9.52
C PHE A 6 -7.79 -23.64 10.34
N SER A 7 -7.79 -24.95 10.09
CA SER A 7 -6.80 -25.86 10.67
C SER A 7 -5.43 -25.22 10.46
N ALA A 8 -4.73 -24.89 11.54
CA ALA A 8 -3.45 -24.22 11.45
C ALA A 8 -2.51 -25.09 10.59
N PRO A 9 -2.12 -24.65 9.39
CA PRO A 9 -1.02 -25.30 8.71
C PRO A 9 0.21 -25.16 9.62
N PHE A 10 1.15 -26.10 9.55
CA PHE A 10 2.42 -26.06 10.29
C PHE A 10 2.42 -26.59 11.74
N GLY A 11 1.36 -27.28 12.21
CA GLY A 11 1.39 -27.99 13.50
C GLY A 11 1.47 -27.09 14.74
N ILE A 12 1.06 -25.82 14.59
CA ILE A 12 0.98 -24.83 15.66
C ILE A 12 -0.47 -24.69 16.17
N GLU A 13 -0.63 -24.17 17.39
CA GLU A 13 -1.98 -23.92 17.90
C GLU A 13 -2.74 -22.88 17.04
N PRO A 14 -4.06 -23.04 16.85
CA PRO A 14 -4.86 -22.08 16.06
C PRO A 14 -4.76 -20.63 16.55
N SER A 15 -4.63 -20.42 17.86
CA SER A 15 -4.44 -19.11 18.49
C SER A 15 -3.14 -18.44 18.02
N GLN A 16 -2.04 -19.20 17.99
CA GLN A 16 -0.72 -18.73 17.55
C GLN A 16 -0.72 -18.43 16.05
N TYR A 17 -1.39 -19.26 15.24
CA TYR A 17 -1.54 -19.00 13.81
C TYR A 17 -2.30 -17.69 13.53
N GLN A 18 -3.38 -17.42 14.28
CA GLN A 18 -4.11 -16.17 14.17
C GLN A 18 -3.24 -14.94 14.47
N SER A 19 -2.48 -14.97 15.56
CA SER A 19 -1.63 -13.85 15.97
C SER A 19 -0.44 -13.62 15.04
N LEU A 20 0.15 -14.69 14.50
CA LEU A 20 1.38 -14.60 13.71
C LEU A 20 1.13 -14.39 12.21
N ALA A 21 0.03 -14.94 11.68
CA ALA A 21 -0.22 -14.95 10.24
C ALA A 21 -1.40 -14.07 9.86
N ILE A 22 -2.56 -14.30 10.46
CA ILE A 22 -3.82 -13.71 10.00
C ILE A 22 -3.84 -12.21 10.31
N ILE A 23 -3.73 -11.85 11.59
CA ILE A 23 -3.86 -10.45 12.03
C ILE A 23 -2.82 -9.55 11.34
N PRO A 24 -1.52 -9.89 11.30
CA PRO A 24 -0.52 -9.04 10.65
C PRO A 24 -0.76 -8.86 9.15
N ASN A 25 -1.21 -9.90 8.45
CA ASN A 25 -1.50 -9.80 7.01
C ASN A 25 -2.67 -8.86 6.72
N TYR A 26 -3.74 -8.93 7.52
CA TYR A 26 -4.86 -7.99 7.39
C TYR A 26 -4.46 -6.55 7.75
N LEU A 27 -3.66 -6.37 8.81
CA LEU A 27 -3.12 -5.05 9.17
C LEU A 27 -2.22 -4.48 8.08
N LEU A 28 -1.39 -5.32 7.43
CA LEU A 28 -0.53 -4.90 6.34
C LEU A 28 -1.35 -4.43 5.12
N VAL A 29 -2.38 -5.18 4.74
CA VAL A 29 -3.29 -4.78 3.65
C VAL A 29 -4.01 -3.47 4.00
N LEU A 30 -4.55 -3.36 5.21
CA LEU A 30 -5.26 -2.18 5.68
C LEU A 30 -4.33 -0.96 5.70
N GLY A 31 -3.10 -1.11 6.21
CA GLY A 31 -2.08 -0.08 6.19
C GLY A 31 -1.70 0.37 4.78
N GLY A 32 -1.57 -0.57 3.84
CA GLY A 32 -1.31 -0.27 2.43
C GLY A 32 -2.43 0.56 1.78
N ILE A 33 -3.69 0.20 2.04
CA ILE A 33 -4.86 0.94 1.53
C ILE A 33 -4.93 2.35 2.14
N LEU A 34 -4.73 2.47 3.46
CA LEU A 34 -4.72 3.77 4.13
C LEU A 34 -3.60 4.67 3.61
N LEU A 35 -2.40 4.12 3.44
CA LEU A 35 -1.25 4.85 2.88
C LEU A 35 -1.54 5.33 1.46
N TRP A 36 -2.13 4.47 0.61
CA TRP A 36 -2.54 4.85 -0.73
C TRP A 36 -3.55 6.01 -0.71
N LEU A 37 -4.60 5.93 0.13
CA LEU A 37 -5.58 7.00 0.29
C LEU A 37 -4.95 8.32 0.76
N ALA A 38 -3.98 8.26 1.68
CA ALA A 38 -3.28 9.45 2.15
C ALA A 38 -2.57 10.19 1.01
N PHE A 39 -1.91 9.46 0.09
CA PHE A 39 -1.28 10.07 -1.08
C PHE A 39 -2.30 10.65 -2.08
N ILE A 40 -3.47 10.02 -2.24
CA ILE A 40 -4.57 10.57 -3.05
C ILE A 40 -5.04 11.91 -2.47
N PHE A 41 -5.23 12.00 -1.16
CA PHE A 41 -5.59 13.26 -0.50
C PHE A 41 -4.52 14.34 -0.69
N LEU A 42 -3.24 13.99 -0.60
CA LEU A 42 -2.14 14.92 -0.90
C LEU A 42 -2.19 15.44 -2.33
N GLY A 43 -2.48 14.58 -3.32
CA GLY A 43 -2.66 15.00 -4.71
C GLY A 43 -3.87 15.93 -4.90
N ILE A 44 -4.97 15.70 -4.19
CA ILE A 44 -6.14 16.60 -4.21
C ILE A 44 -5.80 17.96 -3.61
N ILE A 45 -5.03 17.99 -2.51
CA ILE A 45 -4.54 19.23 -1.91
C ILE A 45 -3.65 19.97 -2.90
N ALA A 46 -2.70 19.29 -3.54
CA ALA A 46 -1.82 19.89 -4.55
C ALA A 46 -2.61 20.53 -5.71
N ARG A 47 -3.67 19.87 -6.19
CA ARG A 47 -4.56 20.46 -7.21
C ARG A 47 -5.21 21.76 -6.75
N ARG A 48 -5.64 21.84 -5.49
CA ARG A 48 -6.21 23.08 -4.93
C ARG A 48 -5.16 24.19 -4.82
N TYR A 49 -3.93 23.84 -4.42
CA TYR A 49 -2.80 24.76 -4.39
C TYR A 49 -2.51 25.34 -5.78
N GLU A 50 -2.50 24.51 -6.83
CA GLU A 50 -2.30 24.96 -8.22
C GLU A 50 -3.37 25.95 -8.69
N ILE A 51 -4.62 25.72 -8.34
CA ILE A 51 -5.73 26.64 -8.69
C ILE A 51 -5.59 27.98 -7.98
N VAL A 52 -5.13 27.99 -6.72
CA VAL A 52 -5.05 29.21 -5.90
C VAL A 52 -3.79 30.01 -6.18
N LEU A 53 -2.63 29.35 -6.35
CA LEU A 53 -1.33 29.99 -6.52
C LEU A 53 -0.93 30.16 -8.00
N GLY A 54 -1.59 29.47 -8.93
CA GLY A 54 -1.28 29.52 -10.36
C GLY A 54 0.00 28.77 -10.76
N GLU A 55 0.67 28.12 -9.80
CA GLU A 55 1.91 27.36 -10.01
C GLU A 55 1.64 25.88 -10.32
N LYS A 56 2.40 25.31 -11.25
CA LYS A 56 2.23 23.91 -11.66
C LYS A 56 2.72 22.96 -10.57
N THR A 57 1.79 22.29 -9.89
CA THR A 57 2.10 21.35 -8.80
C THR A 57 2.32 19.92 -9.28
N ASN A 58 1.99 19.61 -10.55
CA ASN A 58 2.00 18.25 -11.10
C ASN A 58 1.19 17.25 -10.26
N TRP A 59 0.05 17.68 -9.71
CA TRP A 59 -0.82 16.90 -8.84
C TRP A 59 -1.22 15.52 -9.41
N GLN A 60 -1.32 15.40 -10.75
CA GLN A 60 -1.62 14.13 -11.42
C GLN A 60 -0.56 13.07 -11.11
N PHE A 61 0.71 13.45 -11.11
CA PHE A 61 1.81 12.55 -10.80
C PHE A 61 1.74 12.09 -9.33
N MET A 62 1.35 12.96 -8.41
CA MET A 62 1.17 12.62 -6.99
C MET A 62 0.04 11.60 -6.76
N ILE A 63 -1.01 11.65 -7.58
CA ILE A 63 -2.14 10.71 -7.50
C ILE A 63 -1.78 9.35 -8.12
N ILE A 64 -1.02 9.33 -9.21
CA ILE A 64 -0.68 8.11 -9.95
C ILE A 64 0.48 7.36 -9.31
N ALA A 65 1.49 8.06 -8.81
CA ALA A 65 2.68 7.48 -8.17
C ALA A 65 2.39 6.40 -7.10
N PRO A 66 1.42 6.54 -6.19
CA PRO A 66 1.13 5.56 -5.13
C PRO A 66 0.34 4.34 -5.62
N THR A 67 -0.13 4.29 -6.87
CA THR A 67 -1.02 3.20 -7.34
C THR A 67 -0.38 1.80 -7.26
N GLY A 68 0.96 1.70 -7.33
CA GLY A 68 1.66 0.43 -7.11
C GLY A 68 1.52 -0.11 -5.69
N ILE A 69 1.34 0.76 -4.68
CA ILE A 69 1.02 0.35 -3.30
C ILE A 69 -0.34 -0.36 -3.24
N LEU A 70 -1.33 0.13 -4.00
CA LEU A 70 -2.64 -0.51 -4.08
C LEU A 70 -2.55 -1.89 -4.73
N PHE A 71 -1.81 -2.03 -5.83
CA PHE A 71 -1.57 -3.33 -6.46
C PHE A 71 -0.89 -4.32 -5.50
N PHE A 72 0.11 -3.86 -4.75
CA PHE A 72 0.74 -4.66 -3.71
C PHE A 72 -0.28 -5.12 -2.65
N ALA A 73 -1.12 -4.23 -2.13
CA ALA A 73 -2.13 -4.55 -1.12
C ALA A 73 -3.15 -5.58 -1.62
N ILE A 74 -3.58 -5.46 -2.89
CA ILE A 74 -4.50 -6.42 -3.53
C ILE A 74 -3.84 -7.81 -3.65
N ILE A 75 -2.59 -7.88 -4.13
CA ILE A 75 -1.87 -9.15 -4.24
C ILE A 75 -1.70 -9.79 -2.86
N GLN A 76 -1.30 -9.00 -1.85
CA GLN A 76 -1.18 -9.47 -0.47
C GLN A 76 -2.51 -10.02 0.06
N LEU A 77 -3.63 -9.33 -0.20
CA LEU A 77 -4.96 -9.77 0.23
C LEU A 77 -5.35 -11.11 -0.42
N ILE A 78 -5.13 -11.27 -1.72
CA ILE A 78 -5.48 -12.49 -2.45
C ILE A 78 -4.68 -13.69 -1.93
N PHE A 79 -3.37 -13.55 -1.77
CA PHE A 79 -2.52 -14.68 -1.41
C PHE A 79 -2.49 -14.97 0.10
N CYS A 80 -2.37 -13.93 0.92
CA CYS A 80 -2.19 -14.07 2.35
C CYS A 80 -3.48 -13.94 3.14
N GLY A 81 -4.42 -13.09 2.69
CA GLY A 81 -5.74 -12.97 3.31
C GLY A 81 -6.65 -14.14 2.92
N ILE A 82 -6.97 -14.28 1.63
CA ILE A 82 -7.91 -15.28 1.12
C ILE A 82 -7.23 -16.66 1.00
N GLY A 83 -6.00 -16.70 0.50
CA GLY A 83 -5.26 -17.94 0.27
C GLY A 83 -4.66 -18.59 1.52
N GLY A 84 -4.78 -17.98 2.70
CA GLY A 84 -4.27 -18.54 3.96
C GLY A 84 -2.75 -18.73 4.02
N LYS A 85 -1.99 -18.10 3.12
CA LYS A 85 -0.53 -18.23 3.11
C LYS A 85 0.08 -17.22 4.09
N MET A 86 1.03 -17.66 4.91
CA MET A 86 1.76 -16.74 5.80
C MET A 86 2.51 -15.63 5.03
N MET A 87 3.05 -15.97 3.86
CA MET A 87 3.86 -15.08 3.02
C MET A 87 3.50 -15.29 1.54
N LEU A 88 3.76 -14.28 0.70
CA LEU A 88 3.68 -14.43 -0.75
C LEU A 88 4.51 -15.64 -1.21
N PRO A 89 4.01 -16.42 -2.18
CA PRO A 89 4.73 -17.57 -2.70
C PRO A 89 6.08 -17.15 -3.27
N LYS A 90 7.14 -17.89 -2.90
CA LYS A 90 8.48 -17.71 -3.46
C LYS A 90 8.41 -17.88 -4.98
N GLY A 91 8.81 -16.85 -5.73
CA GLY A 91 8.73 -16.83 -7.18
C GLY A 91 8.51 -15.42 -7.74
N GLY A 92 8.17 -15.33 -9.03
CA GLY A 92 8.05 -14.07 -9.75
C GLY A 92 7.01 -13.09 -9.17
N ILE A 93 5.90 -13.61 -8.63
CA ILE A 93 4.82 -12.78 -8.05
C ILE A 93 5.32 -11.96 -6.86
N ASN A 94 6.19 -12.54 -6.03
CA ASN A 94 6.73 -11.86 -4.86
C ASN A 94 7.66 -10.68 -5.25
N TYR A 95 8.55 -10.93 -6.20
CA TYR A 95 9.45 -9.90 -6.73
C TYR A 95 8.66 -8.78 -7.43
N LEU A 96 7.61 -9.12 -8.16
CA LEU A 96 6.74 -8.15 -8.82
C LEU A 96 5.99 -7.30 -7.79
N ALA A 97 5.37 -7.92 -6.78
CA ALA A 97 4.60 -7.20 -5.76
C ALA A 97 5.49 -6.24 -4.95
N TYR A 98 6.64 -6.72 -4.46
CA TYR A 98 7.58 -5.87 -3.74
C TYR A 98 8.26 -4.84 -4.65
N GLY A 99 8.54 -5.18 -5.91
CA GLY A 99 9.08 -4.24 -6.89
C GLY A 99 8.12 -3.09 -7.17
N LEU A 100 6.83 -3.38 -7.38
CA LEU A 100 5.79 -2.36 -7.54
C LEU A 100 5.65 -1.50 -6.30
N PHE A 101 5.62 -2.10 -5.11
CA PHE A 101 5.55 -1.36 -3.86
C PHE A 101 6.74 -0.41 -3.69
N PHE A 102 7.96 -0.90 -3.91
CA PHE A 102 9.18 -0.13 -3.78
C PHE A 102 9.27 1.01 -4.80
N LEU A 103 9.01 0.71 -6.08
CA LEU A 103 9.00 1.72 -7.15
C LEU A 103 7.95 2.80 -6.88
N SER A 104 6.74 2.39 -6.48
CA SER A 104 5.65 3.30 -6.13
C SER A 104 5.99 4.17 -4.92
N GLY A 105 6.68 3.62 -3.92
CA GLY A 105 7.22 4.38 -2.78
C GLY A 105 8.21 5.45 -3.22
N ILE A 106 9.18 5.10 -4.08
CA ILE A 106 10.16 6.06 -4.62
C ILE A 106 9.46 7.16 -5.42
N LEU A 107 8.56 6.80 -6.33
CA LEU A 107 7.82 7.77 -7.14
C LEU A 107 6.98 8.70 -6.27
N SER A 108 6.34 8.17 -5.23
CA SER A 108 5.52 8.96 -4.29
C SER A 108 6.40 9.92 -3.48
N LEU A 109 7.60 9.49 -3.06
CA LEU A 109 8.55 10.36 -2.38
C LEU A 109 9.01 11.50 -3.31
N ILE A 110 9.39 11.19 -4.55
CA ILE A 110 9.80 12.20 -5.55
C ILE A 110 8.66 13.20 -5.79
N ALA A 111 7.42 12.72 -5.93
CA ALA A 111 6.25 13.56 -6.14
C ALA A 111 6.05 14.55 -4.98
N ASN A 112 6.18 14.08 -3.74
CA ASN A 112 6.04 14.92 -2.55
C ASN A 112 7.19 15.91 -2.39
N LEU A 113 8.44 15.52 -2.68
CA LEU A 113 9.59 16.42 -2.63
C LEU A 113 9.45 17.57 -3.64
N ARG A 114 8.92 17.29 -4.83
CA ARG A 114 8.60 18.33 -5.83
C ARG A 114 7.51 19.27 -5.32
N PHE A 115 6.42 18.73 -4.77
CA PHE A 115 5.36 19.54 -4.18
C PHE A 115 5.87 20.41 -3.02
N TYR A 116 6.75 19.88 -2.18
CA TYR A 116 7.38 20.64 -1.11
C TYR A 116 8.20 21.82 -1.63
N GLY A 117 8.90 21.68 -2.76
CA GLY A 117 9.58 22.79 -3.43
C GLY A 117 8.62 23.94 -3.77
N VAL A 118 7.49 23.61 -4.40
CA VAL A 118 6.45 24.58 -4.77
C VAL A 118 5.91 25.30 -3.53
N THR A 119 5.64 24.58 -2.44
CA THR A 119 5.12 25.18 -1.21
C THR A 119 6.11 26.11 -0.51
N ARG A 120 7.42 25.97 -0.76
CA ARG A 120 8.46 26.86 -0.21
C ARG A 120 8.71 28.11 -1.07
N GLY A 121 8.00 28.28 -2.19
CA GLY A 121 8.17 29.43 -3.08
C GLY A 121 9.54 29.48 -3.74
N LYS A 122 10.13 28.32 -4.04
CA LYS A 122 11.34 28.19 -4.86
C LYS A 122 11.00 27.74 -6.28
#